data_AF-K8X4K7-F1
#
_entry.id   AF-K8X4K7-F1
#
_cell.length_a   1.000
_cell.length_b   1.000
_cell.length_c   1.000
_cell.angle_alpha   90.00
_cell.angle_beta   90.00
_cell.angle_gamma   90.00
#
_symmetry.space_group_name_H-M   'P 1'
#
loop_
_entity.id
_entity.type
_entity.pdbx_description
1 polymer ?
#
loop_
_entity_poly.entity_id
_entity_poly.type
_entity_poly.pdbx_seq_one_letter_code
_entity_poly.pdbx_strand_id
1 'polypeptide(L)'
;MIRGGGARLCNRCRQRRPQRPYTRAEHLLAELDDPPNWLWDFAIHVSTRYCPALATRLVSQLGALLRTEPRALPQTLLDRARIPGRSIGSLAKVLEDFFTARGLALPTDQSQRLAAGRRERRVQAVPEPLRPAVAAFERAMLDERGRARRAGTRPRADTTIDKRLAQIRDLSCHLVGRGIEDWAQVDKAVIEDYLAEVSPAGRPLDGLRHFFRFARRSKLILIDPTAELRVRTPRGFHGRTLPRSRQRELFTRWCTSTEVAPNEALVGLMALIHGASQHELRHLQLADID
;
A
#
# COMPACT_ATOMS: atom_id res chain seq x y z
N MET A 1 29.23 38.71 27.85
CA MET A 1 28.95 38.19 26.50
C MET A 1 29.77 36.91 26.35
N ILE A 2 29.25 35.70 26.15
CA ILE A 2 27.96 35.22 25.62
C ILE A 2 27.24 34.39 26.70
N ARG A 3 25.96 34.73 26.97
CA ARG A 3 25.04 33.95 27.81
C ARG A 3 24.41 32.85 26.94
N GLY A 4 24.40 31.61 27.41
CA GLY A 4 23.70 30.49 26.77
C GLY A 4 23.40 29.39 27.78
N GLY A 5 22.30 29.56 28.52
CA GLY A 5 21.88 28.70 29.63
C GLY A 5 21.68 27.24 29.25
N GLY A 6 22.43 26.37 29.92
CA GLY A 6 22.26 24.93 29.90
C GLY A 6 21.00 24.49 30.65
N ALA A 7 19.85 24.58 30.01
CA ALA A 7 18.73 23.74 30.41
C ALA A 7 19.01 22.32 29.89
N ARG A 8 19.48 21.42 30.76
CA ARG A 8 19.57 19.98 30.45
C ARG A 8 18.15 19.46 30.23
N LEU A 9 17.71 19.42 28.96
CA LEU A 9 16.41 18.89 28.59
C LEU A 9 16.30 17.44 29.06
N CYS A 10 15.14 17.06 29.58
CA CYS A 10 14.83 15.65 29.83
C CYS A 10 14.87 14.86 28.51
N ASN A 11 15.07 13.54 28.59
CA ASN A 11 15.22 12.68 27.41
C ASN A 11 14.05 12.83 26.42
N ARG A 12 12.81 12.99 26.92
CA ARG A 12 11.62 13.19 26.08
C ARG A 12 11.63 14.52 25.31
N CYS A 13 11.95 15.63 25.98
CA CYS A 13 12.04 16.95 25.35
C CYS A 13 13.24 17.02 24.38
N ARG A 14 14.35 16.36 24.72
CA ARG A 14 15.47 16.16 23.79
C ARG A 14 14.99 15.38 22.56
N GLN A 15 14.30 14.25 22.74
CA GLN A 15 13.80 13.42 21.62
C GLN A 15 12.83 14.12 20.68
N ARG A 16 12.11 15.14 21.16
CA ARG A 16 11.18 15.95 20.38
C ARG A 16 11.81 17.15 19.67
N ARG A 17 13.09 17.45 19.89
CA ARG A 17 13.74 18.60 19.23
C ARG A 17 13.84 18.36 17.71
N PRO A 18 13.26 19.24 16.87
CA PRO A 18 13.25 19.09 15.42
C PRO A 18 14.64 19.20 14.80
N GLN A 19 15.59 19.86 15.49
CA GLN A 19 16.96 20.05 14.98
C GLN A 19 17.85 18.80 15.07
N ARG A 20 17.47 17.78 15.85
CA ARG A 20 18.30 16.60 16.08
C ARG A 20 18.74 15.81 14.84
N PRO A 21 17.85 15.51 13.87
CA PRO A 21 18.29 14.82 12.66
C PRO A 21 19.30 15.63 11.85
N TYR A 22 19.16 16.96 11.78
CA TYR A 22 20.10 17.85 11.09
C TYR A 22 21.46 17.88 11.79
N THR A 23 21.50 18.13 13.11
CA THR A 23 22.76 18.08 13.87
C THR A 23 23.44 16.73 13.73
N ARG A 24 22.68 15.61 13.71
CA ARG A 24 23.27 14.29 13.48
C ARG A 24 23.85 14.14 12.08
N ALA A 25 23.21 14.71 11.06
CA ALA A 25 23.72 14.72 9.70
C ALA A 25 24.98 15.59 9.56
N GLU A 26 25.03 16.77 10.19
CA GLU A 26 26.23 17.62 10.24
C GLU A 26 27.43 16.90 10.84
N HIS A 27 27.23 16.25 11.99
CA HIS A 27 28.29 15.43 12.60
C HIS A 27 28.73 14.29 11.69
N LEU A 28 27.79 13.61 11.02
CA LEU A 28 28.12 12.53 10.11
C LEU A 28 28.89 13.03 8.88
N LEU A 29 28.52 14.20 8.33
CA LEU A 29 29.24 14.84 7.23
C LEU A 29 30.68 15.17 7.61
N ALA A 30 30.89 15.68 8.83
CA ALA A 30 32.23 15.99 9.35
C ALA A 30 33.07 14.75 9.70
N GLU A 31 32.42 13.61 9.97
CA GLU A 31 33.09 12.33 10.28
C GLU A 31 33.55 11.55 9.02
N LEU A 32 33.01 11.88 7.83
CA LEU A 32 33.30 11.14 6.59
C LEU A 32 34.35 11.90 5.76
N ASP A 33 35.38 11.20 5.29
CA ASP A 33 36.43 11.80 4.46
C ASP A 33 35.91 12.26 3.07
N ASP A 34 34.95 11.53 2.52
CA ASP A 34 34.31 11.80 1.23
C ASP A 34 32.79 11.59 1.35
N PRO A 35 32.05 12.57 1.91
CA PRO A 35 30.63 12.41 2.17
C PRO A 35 29.81 12.44 0.87
N PRO A 36 28.81 11.55 0.70
CA PRO A 36 27.93 11.60 -0.44
C PRO A 36 27.16 12.93 -0.52
N ASN A 37 27.13 13.55 -1.69
CA ASN A 37 26.47 14.84 -1.92
C ASN A 37 24.96 14.84 -1.59
N TRP A 38 24.31 13.67 -1.61
CA TRP A 38 22.89 13.50 -1.29
C TRP A 38 22.62 13.27 0.20
N LEU A 39 23.64 13.15 1.06
CA LEU A 39 23.46 12.80 2.48
C LEU A 39 22.68 13.87 3.24
N TRP A 40 22.91 15.15 2.94
CA TRP A 40 22.15 16.25 3.53
C TRP A 40 20.68 16.23 3.10
N ASP A 41 20.43 15.99 1.81
CA ASP A 41 19.07 15.86 1.26
C ASP A 41 18.32 14.69 1.89
N PHE A 42 19.01 13.59 2.20
CA PHE A 42 18.41 12.48 2.93
C PHE A 42 17.97 12.91 4.33
N ALA A 43 18.79 13.70 5.04
CA ALA A 43 18.43 14.22 6.36
C ALA A 43 17.19 15.13 6.31
N ILE A 44 17.10 16.01 5.30
CA ILE A 44 15.91 16.83 5.04
C ILE A 44 14.69 15.94 4.75
N HIS A 45 14.86 14.96 3.87
CA HIS A 45 13.79 14.05 3.47
C HIS A 45 13.19 13.29 4.65
N VAL A 46 14.01 12.75 5.55
CA VAL A 46 13.48 12.01 6.72
C VAL A 46 12.90 12.94 7.78
N SER A 47 13.43 14.15 7.92
CA SER A 47 12.98 15.13 8.91
C SER A 47 11.62 15.74 8.58
N THR A 48 11.31 15.87 7.29
CA THR A 48 10.00 16.37 6.82
C THR A 48 8.88 15.32 6.93
N ARG A 49 9.22 14.03 6.98
CA ARG A 49 8.24 12.92 6.88
C ARG A 49 8.04 12.14 8.18
N TYR A 50 9.02 12.18 9.07
CA TYR A 50 9.03 11.37 10.28
C TYR A 50 9.25 12.22 11.52
N CYS A 51 8.81 11.71 12.67
CA CYS A 51 9.08 12.39 13.93
C CYS A 51 10.61 12.49 14.18
N PRO A 52 11.10 13.52 14.89
CA PRO A 52 12.53 13.80 15.00
C PRO A 52 13.36 12.63 15.56
N ALA A 53 12.78 11.85 16.48
CA ALA A 53 13.41 10.66 17.03
C ALA A 53 13.64 9.56 15.97
N LEU A 54 12.64 9.30 15.12
CA LEU A 54 12.76 8.32 14.04
C LEU A 54 13.72 8.81 12.95
N ALA A 55 13.63 10.07 12.55
CA ALA A 55 14.54 10.70 11.58
C ALA A 55 16.01 10.58 12.04
N THR A 56 16.29 10.97 13.30
CA THR A 56 17.65 10.85 13.88
C THR A 56 18.17 9.41 13.87
N ARG A 57 17.28 8.43 14.15
CA ARG A 57 17.63 7.01 14.12
C ARG A 57 17.99 6.55 12.70
N LEU A 58 17.19 6.94 11.70
CA LEU A 58 17.45 6.60 10.29
C LEU A 58 18.77 7.18 9.80
N VAL A 59 19.07 8.46 10.09
CA VAL A 59 20.37 9.08 9.77
C VAL A 59 21.52 8.35 10.46
N SER A 60 21.35 7.97 11.73
CA SER A 60 22.39 7.24 12.46
C SER A 60 22.65 5.83 11.90
N GLN A 61 21.59 5.12 11.48
CA GLN A 61 21.72 3.81 10.85
C GLN A 61 22.38 3.90 9.48
N LEU A 62 22.01 4.89 8.66
CA LEU A 62 22.70 5.17 7.39
C LEU A 62 24.18 5.50 7.62
N GLY A 63 24.47 6.35 8.61
CA GLY A 63 25.86 6.69 8.95
C GLY A 63 26.69 5.50 9.40
N ALA A 64 26.07 4.49 10.04
CA ALA A 64 26.78 3.24 10.35
C ALA A 64 27.15 2.48 9.06
N LEU A 65 26.26 2.41 8.07
CA LEU A 65 26.56 1.79 6.77
C LEU A 65 27.66 2.54 6.03
N LEU A 66 27.59 3.88 5.99
CA LEU A 66 28.58 4.72 5.32
C LEU A 66 29.97 4.64 5.97
N ARG A 67 30.05 4.48 7.30
CA ARG A 67 31.36 4.25 7.96
C ARG A 67 31.96 2.89 7.62
N THR A 68 31.13 1.87 7.39
CA THR A 68 31.61 0.54 6.97
C THR A 68 32.00 0.52 5.49
N GLU A 69 31.25 1.21 4.64
CA GLU A 69 31.52 1.27 3.19
C GLU A 69 31.38 2.72 2.67
N PRO A 70 32.41 3.57 2.85
CA PRO A 70 32.32 5.01 2.54
C PRO A 70 32.01 5.35 1.08
N ARG A 71 32.39 4.47 0.16
CA ARG A 71 32.20 4.62 -1.30
C ARG A 71 31.12 3.69 -1.86
N ALA A 72 30.25 3.15 -1.02
CA ALA A 72 29.15 2.30 -1.48
C ALA A 72 28.20 3.08 -2.39
N LEU A 73 27.86 2.49 -3.52
CA LEU A 73 26.82 3.01 -4.40
C LEU A 73 25.46 3.01 -3.67
N PRO A 74 24.53 3.92 -4.00
CA PRO A 74 23.21 3.96 -3.37
C PRO A 74 22.46 2.61 -3.43
N GLN A 75 22.61 1.87 -4.53
CA GLN A 75 22.07 0.51 -4.65
C GLN A 75 22.66 -0.45 -3.61
N THR A 76 23.98 -0.42 -3.40
CA THR A 76 24.66 -1.25 -2.39
C THR A 76 24.21 -0.89 -0.98
N LEU A 77 24.07 0.40 -0.66
CA LEU A 77 23.56 0.85 0.63
C LEU A 77 22.10 0.40 0.87
N LEU A 78 21.26 0.48 -0.17
CA LEU A 78 19.90 -0.03 -0.13
C LEU A 78 19.88 -1.53 0.17
N ASP A 79 20.67 -2.33 -0.56
CA ASP A 79 20.72 -3.78 -0.38
C ASP A 79 21.26 -4.19 1.00
N ARG A 80 22.28 -3.49 1.51
CA ARG A 80 22.83 -3.69 2.87
C ARG A 80 21.85 -3.31 3.97
N ALA A 81 21.03 -2.29 3.75
CA ALA A 81 20.01 -1.87 4.72
C ALA A 81 18.86 -2.87 4.84
N ARG A 82 18.72 -3.83 3.90
CA ARG A 82 17.63 -4.80 3.89
C ARG A 82 17.78 -5.78 5.04
N ILE A 83 16.69 -5.95 5.78
CA ILE A 83 16.56 -7.02 6.76
C ILE A 83 15.85 -8.20 6.08
N PRO A 84 16.38 -9.44 6.23
CA PRO A 84 15.68 -10.63 5.76
C PRO A 84 14.31 -10.78 6.44
N GLY A 85 13.27 -11.10 5.66
CA GLY A 85 11.94 -11.41 6.19
C GLY A 85 10.81 -10.70 5.45
N ARG A 86 9.67 -10.53 6.14
CA ARG A 86 8.43 -9.95 5.56
C ARG A 86 8.57 -8.46 5.22
N SER A 87 9.39 -7.72 5.97
CA SER A 87 9.66 -6.30 5.76
C SER A 87 11.13 -6.14 5.41
N ILE A 88 11.45 -5.32 4.42
CA ILE A 88 12.84 -4.94 4.11
C ILE A 88 13.50 -4.10 5.21
N GLY A 89 12.75 -3.70 6.24
CA GLY A 89 13.23 -2.84 7.33
C GLY A 89 12.95 -1.36 7.06
N SER A 90 12.87 -0.57 8.13
CA SER A 90 12.51 0.85 8.04
C SER A 90 13.54 1.68 7.28
N LEU A 91 14.84 1.39 7.45
CA LEU A 91 15.89 2.09 6.72
C LEU A 91 15.83 1.79 5.23
N ALA A 92 15.82 0.50 4.84
CA ALA A 92 15.76 0.11 3.43
C ALA A 92 14.53 0.69 2.73
N LYS A 93 13.35 0.68 3.38
CA LYS A 93 12.15 1.29 2.81
C LYS A 93 12.32 2.79 2.53
N VAL A 94 12.89 3.52 3.48
CA VAL A 94 13.10 4.97 3.32
C VAL A 94 14.20 5.27 2.29
N LEU A 95 15.26 4.44 2.25
CA LEU A 95 16.29 4.55 1.22
C LEU A 95 15.75 4.21 -0.17
N GLU A 96 14.89 3.20 -0.30
CA GLU A 96 14.18 2.89 -1.55
C GLU A 96 13.36 4.09 -2.01
N ASP A 97 12.49 4.63 -1.14
CA ASP A 97 11.68 5.81 -1.44
C ASP A 97 12.54 7.04 -1.82
N PHE A 98 13.68 7.24 -1.15
CA PHE A 98 14.58 8.38 -1.40
C PHE A 98 15.41 8.23 -2.68
N PHE A 99 16.06 7.09 -2.87
CA PHE A 99 16.96 6.85 -3.99
C PHE A 99 16.20 6.66 -5.30
N THR A 100 15.08 5.94 -5.30
CA THR A 100 14.29 5.72 -6.53
C THR A 100 13.69 7.03 -7.05
N ALA A 101 13.19 7.90 -6.15
CA ALA A 101 12.68 9.22 -6.51
C ALA A 101 13.73 10.15 -7.13
N ARG A 102 15.03 9.85 -6.94
CA ARG A 102 16.17 10.63 -7.46
C ARG A 102 16.94 9.90 -8.57
N GLY A 103 16.45 8.74 -9.02
CA GLY A 103 17.15 7.92 -10.02
C GLY A 103 18.49 7.34 -9.55
N LEU A 104 18.74 7.30 -8.23
CA LEU A 104 20.00 6.83 -7.65
C LEU A 104 20.04 5.31 -7.45
N ALA A 105 18.88 4.64 -7.38
CA ALA A 105 18.76 3.20 -7.22
C ALA A 105 17.53 2.67 -7.95
N LEU A 106 17.54 1.37 -8.24
CA LEU A 106 16.37 0.67 -8.77
C LEU A 106 15.44 0.28 -7.61
N PRO A 107 14.11 0.31 -7.82
CA PRO A 107 13.15 -0.14 -6.82
C PRO A 107 13.35 -1.62 -6.51
N THR A 108 13.16 -2.00 -5.25
CA THR A 108 13.24 -3.38 -4.82
C THR A 108 12.02 -4.18 -5.27
N ASP A 109 12.14 -5.50 -5.21
CA ASP A 109 11.07 -6.45 -5.46
C ASP A 109 10.05 -6.56 -4.30
N GLN A 110 10.15 -5.71 -3.28
CA GLN A 110 9.39 -5.84 -2.03
C GLN A 110 7.87 -5.77 -2.23
N SER A 111 7.40 -4.87 -3.10
CA SER A 111 5.96 -4.76 -3.41
C SER A 111 5.42 -6.07 -4.01
N GLN A 112 6.21 -6.71 -4.88
CA GLN A 112 5.88 -7.98 -5.53
C GLN A 112 5.93 -9.13 -4.54
N ARG A 113 6.94 -9.18 -3.66
CA ARG A 113 7.05 -10.16 -2.56
C ARG A 113 5.89 -10.06 -1.59
N LEU A 114 5.53 -8.85 -1.17
CA LEU A 114 4.37 -8.63 -0.29
C LEU A 114 3.06 -9.04 -0.96
N ALA A 115 2.92 -8.79 -2.26
CA ALA A 115 1.78 -9.25 -3.02
C ALA A 115 1.74 -10.78 -3.10
N ALA A 116 2.86 -11.44 -3.38
CA ALA A 116 2.97 -12.90 -3.39
C ALA A 116 2.59 -13.50 -2.03
N GLY A 117 3.17 -13.01 -0.93
CA GLY A 117 2.82 -13.49 0.42
C GLY A 117 1.41 -13.13 0.88
N ARG A 118 0.73 -12.16 0.26
CA ARG A 118 -0.73 -11.97 0.45
C ARG A 118 -1.51 -13.07 -0.26
N ARG A 119 -1.22 -13.30 -1.54
CA ARG A 119 -1.92 -14.31 -2.36
C ARG A 119 -1.74 -15.71 -1.80
N GLU A 120 -0.53 -16.08 -1.42
CA GLU A 120 -0.22 -17.36 -0.79
C GLU A 120 -1.07 -17.57 0.46
N ARG A 121 -1.13 -16.59 1.37
CA ARG A 121 -2.00 -16.66 2.56
C ARG A 121 -3.48 -16.77 2.21
N ARG A 122 -3.95 -16.16 1.12
CA ARG A 122 -5.35 -16.33 0.66
C ARG A 122 -5.60 -17.76 0.21
N VAL A 123 -4.69 -18.34 -0.55
CA VAL A 123 -4.80 -19.71 -1.04
C VAL A 123 -4.71 -20.71 0.12
N GLN A 124 -3.76 -20.55 1.04
CA GLN A 124 -3.63 -21.43 2.20
C GLN A 124 -4.83 -21.36 3.16
N ALA A 125 -5.52 -20.22 3.21
CA ALA A 125 -6.75 -20.08 4.01
C ALA A 125 -7.98 -20.76 3.37
N VAL A 126 -7.87 -21.29 2.14
CA VAL A 126 -8.94 -22.07 1.51
C VAL A 126 -8.96 -23.48 2.14
N PRO A 127 -10.15 -24.03 2.48
CA PRO A 127 -10.29 -25.41 2.92
C PRO A 127 -9.61 -26.41 1.97
N GLU A 128 -9.01 -27.46 2.53
CA GLU A 128 -8.19 -28.44 1.81
C GLU A 128 -8.82 -28.96 0.52
N PRO A 129 -10.10 -29.42 0.52
CA PRO A 129 -10.68 -30.05 -0.67
C PRO A 129 -10.76 -29.11 -1.87
N LEU A 130 -10.99 -27.82 -1.62
CA LEU A 130 -11.22 -26.82 -2.65
C LEU A 130 -9.93 -26.07 -3.06
N ARG A 131 -8.87 -26.15 -2.24
CA ARG A 131 -7.63 -25.37 -2.39
C ARG A 131 -6.91 -25.57 -3.73
N PRO A 132 -6.77 -26.79 -4.28
CA PRO A 132 -6.03 -26.99 -5.53
C PRO A 132 -6.56 -26.17 -6.71
N ALA A 133 -7.88 -26.05 -6.83
CA ALA A 133 -8.52 -25.23 -7.86
C ALA A 133 -8.24 -23.74 -7.69
N VAL A 134 -8.25 -23.24 -6.44
CA VAL A 134 -7.96 -21.83 -6.15
C VAL A 134 -6.49 -21.50 -6.43
N ALA A 135 -5.57 -22.41 -6.12
CA ALA A 135 -4.16 -22.29 -6.48
C ALA A 135 -3.95 -22.29 -8.01
N ALA A 136 -4.69 -23.13 -8.75
CA ALA A 136 -4.68 -23.11 -10.21
C ALA A 136 -5.25 -21.80 -10.79
N PHE A 137 -6.30 -21.25 -10.17
CA PHE A 137 -6.87 -19.95 -10.55
C PHE A 137 -5.91 -18.78 -10.32
N GLU A 138 -5.15 -18.78 -9.21
CA GLU A 138 -4.08 -17.79 -8.99
C GLU A 138 -3.08 -17.79 -10.14
N ARG A 139 -2.56 -18.97 -10.50
CA ARG A 139 -1.60 -19.14 -11.61
C ARG A 139 -2.16 -18.60 -12.92
N ALA A 140 -3.39 -18.99 -13.27
CA ALA A 140 -4.05 -18.51 -14.49
C ALA A 140 -4.18 -16.98 -14.54
N MET A 141 -4.47 -16.33 -13.40
CA MET A 141 -4.52 -14.86 -13.32
C MET A 141 -3.15 -14.20 -13.49
N LEU A 142 -2.09 -14.82 -12.98
CA LEU A 142 -0.71 -14.35 -13.15
C LEU A 142 -0.23 -14.51 -14.60
N ASP A 143 -0.60 -15.60 -15.26
CA ASP A 143 -0.30 -15.84 -16.68
C ASP A 143 -1.02 -14.85 -17.59
N GLU A 144 -2.31 -14.60 -17.32
CA GLU A 144 -3.09 -13.55 -18.00
C GLU A 144 -2.45 -12.16 -17.80
N ARG A 145 -1.94 -11.87 -16.60
CA ARG A 145 -1.17 -10.64 -16.34
C ARG A 145 0.13 -10.59 -17.15
N GLY A 146 0.86 -11.69 -17.23
CA GLY A 146 2.08 -11.80 -18.03
C GLY A 146 1.83 -11.62 -19.52
N ARG A 147 0.72 -12.17 -20.05
CA ARG A 147 0.28 -11.95 -21.43
C ARG A 147 -0.10 -10.50 -21.68
N ALA A 148 -0.85 -9.86 -20.78
CA ALA A 148 -1.23 -8.46 -20.92
C ALA A 148 -0.02 -7.54 -21.01
N ARG A 149 0.99 -7.75 -20.15
CA ARG A 149 2.27 -7.02 -20.21
C ARG A 149 2.98 -7.18 -21.54
N ARG A 150 3.09 -8.42 -22.05
CA ARG A 150 3.72 -8.71 -23.35
C ARG A 150 2.97 -8.08 -24.52
N ALA A 151 1.65 -8.00 -24.44
CA ALA A 151 0.80 -7.38 -25.45
C ALA A 151 0.71 -5.85 -25.33
N GLY A 152 1.41 -5.21 -24.38
CA GLY A 152 1.32 -3.76 -24.16
C GLY A 152 -0.05 -3.27 -23.66
N THR A 153 -0.88 -4.18 -23.14
CA THR A 153 -2.22 -3.85 -22.61
C THR A 153 -2.20 -3.69 -21.09
N ARG A 154 -3.24 -3.09 -20.51
CA ARG A 154 -3.31 -2.82 -19.06
C ARG A 154 -3.32 -4.12 -18.24
N PRO A 155 -2.25 -4.45 -17.49
CA PRO A 155 -2.20 -5.66 -16.68
C PRO A 155 -3.06 -5.53 -15.42
N ARG A 156 -3.53 -6.66 -14.88
CA ARG A 156 -4.24 -6.66 -13.59
C ARG A 156 -3.32 -6.24 -12.46
N ALA A 157 -3.83 -5.35 -11.60
CA ALA A 157 -3.14 -4.93 -10.38
C ALA A 157 -3.13 -6.05 -9.33
N ASP A 158 -2.09 -6.09 -8.49
CA ASP A 158 -1.99 -7.06 -7.38
C ASP A 158 -3.18 -7.00 -6.43
N THR A 159 -3.72 -5.79 -6.21
CA THR A 159 -4.92 -5.57 -5.37
C THR A 159 -6.16 -6.23 -5.95
N THR A 160 -6.27 -6.33 -7.28
CA THR A 160 -7.39 -6.99 -7.95
C THR A 160 -7.32 -8.50 -7.78
N ILE A 161 -6.11 -9.07 -7.92
CA ILE A 161 -5.87 -10.50 -7.73
C ILE A 161 -6.13 -10.89 -6.27
N ASP A 162 -5.60 -10.13 -5.31
CA ASP A 162 -5.82 -10.36 -3.87
C ASP A 162 -7.30 -10.29 -3.49
N LYS A 163 -8.05 -9.28 -3.98
CA LYS A 163 -9.50 -9.17 -3.76
C LYS A 163 -10.27 -10.38 -4.28
N ARG A 164 -9.95 -10.87 -5.49
CA ARG A 164 -10.60 -12.04 -6.07
C ARG A 164 -10.29 -13.30 -5.27
N LEU A 165 -9.03 -13.54 -4.90
CA LEU A 165 -8.68 -14.68 -4.05
C LEU A 165 -9.36 -14.62 -2.69
N ALA A 166 -9.50 -13.44 -2.08
CA ALA A 166 -10.25 -13.27 -0.84
C ALA A 166 -11.73 -13.65 -1.01
N GLN A 167 -12.38 -13.21 -2.09
CA GLN A 167 -13.78 -13.56 -2.39
C GLN A 167 -13.97 -15.08 -2.59
N ILE A 168 -13.04 -15.74 -3.29
CA ILE A 168 -13.13 -17.20 -3.50
C ILE A 168 -12.84 -17.97 -2.21
N ARG A 169 -11.91 -17.50 -1.37
CA ARG A 169 -11.69 -18.05 -0.03
C ARG A 169 -12.97 -17.98 0.81
N ASP A 170 -13.63 -16.81 0.84
CA ASP A 170 -14.85 -16.62 1.63
C ASP A 170 -15.99 -17.54 1.15
N LEU A 171 -16.17 -17.67 -0.17
CA LEU A 171 -17.08 -18.65 -0.73
C LEU A 171 -16.69 -20.08 -0.34
N SER A 172 -15.41 -20.45 -0.43
CA SER A 172 -14.94 -21.81 -0.12
C SER A 172 -15.21 -22.19 1.35
N CYS A 173 -15.02 -21.24 2.28
CA CYS A 173 -15.37 -21.44 3.68
C CYS A 173 -16.89 -21.65 3.86
N HIS A 174 -17.72 -20.88 3.15
CA HIS A 174 -19.17 -21.05 3.18
C HIS A 174 -19.60 -22.41 2.61
N LEU A 175 -19.00 -22.86 1.52
CA LEU A 175 -19.29 -24.16 0.88
C LEU A 175 -19.00 -25.33 1.84
N VAL A 176 -17.81 -25.36 2.43
CA VAL A 176 -17.45 -26.42 3.39
C VAL A 176 -18.32 -26.37 4.65
N GLY A 177 -18.73 -25.19 5.09
CA GLY A 177 -19.71 -25.04 6.17
C GLY A 177 -21.08 -25.69 5.87
N ARG A 178 -21.39 -25.91 4.59
CA ARG A 178 -22.58 -26.63 4.10
C ARG A 178 -22.31 -28.07 3.66
N GLY A 179 -21.10 -28.59 3.92
CA GLY A 179 -20.71 -29.94 3.52
C GLY A 179 -20.35 -30.11 2.04
N ILE A 180 -20.13 -29.01 1.32
CA ILE A 180 -19.70 -29.04 -0.08
C ILE A 180 -18.17 -29.01 -0.14
N GLU A 181 -17.58 -30.10 -0.63
CA GLU A 181 -16.14 -30.31 -0.68
C GLU A 181 -15.58 -30.38 -2.11
N ASP A 182 -16.45 -30.39 -3.12
CA ASP A 182 -16.06 -30.36 -4.54
C ASP A 182 -16.76 -29.21 -5.27
N TRP A 183 -16.00 -28.50 -6.13
CA TRP A 183 -16.52 -27.46 -7.00
C TRP A 183 -17.62 -27.96 -7.95
N ALA A 184 -17.60 -29.24 -8.32
CA ALA A 184 -18.62 -29.85 -9.16
C ALA A 184 -20.01 -29.94 -8.48
N GLN A 185 -20.06 -29.88 -7.14
CA GLN A 185 -21.30 -29.91 -6.36
C GLN A 185 -21.94 -28.53 -6.22
N VAL A 186 -21.24 -27.47 -6.64
CA VAL A 186 -21.71 -26.09 -6.47
C VAL A 186 -22.75 -25.76 -7.54
N ASP A 187 -24.00 -25.61 -7.11
CA ASP A 187 -25.10 -25.18 -7.97
C ASP A 187 -25.40 -23.68 -7.85
N LYS A 188 -26.39 -23.22 -8.62
CA LYS A 188 -26.84 -21.83 -8.63
C LYS A 188 -27.44 -21.39 -7.28
N ALA A 189 -28.23 -22.25 -6.63
CA ALA A 189 -28.94 -21.92 -5.40
C ALA A 189 -27.96 -21.66 -4.25
N VAL A 190 -26.89 -22.46 -4.15
CA VAL A 190 -25.82 -22.25 -3.17
C VAL A 190 -25.14 -20.89 -3.35
N ILE A 191 -24.93 -20.45 -4.59
CA ILE A 191 -24.34 -19.13 -4.84
C ILE A 191 -25.33 -18.01 -4.51
N GLU A 192 -26.62 -18.17 -4.82
CA GLU A 192 -27.66 -17.20 -4.46
C GLU A 192 -27.76 -17.01 -2.94
N ASP A 193 -27.74 -18.11 -2.19
CA ASP A 193 -27.72 -18.11 -0.72
C ASP A 193 -26.50 -17.38 -0.16
N TYR A 194 -25.30 -17.70 -0.66
CA TYR A 194 -24.06 -17.02 -0.26
C TYR A 194 -24.11 -15.52 -0.55
N LEU A 195 -24.63 -15.13 -1.71
CA LEU A 195 -24.76 -13.72 -2.08
C LEU A 195 -25.76 -12.99 -1.18
N ALA A 196 -26.86 -13.64 -0.81
CA ALA A 196 -27.85 -13.09 0.12
C ALA A 196 -27.23 -12.83 1.51
N GLU A 197 -26.34 -13.71 1.98
CA GLU A 197 -25.66 -13.57 3.27
C GLU A 197 -24.58 -12.47 3.25
N VAL A 198 -23.70 -12.46 2.24
CA VAL A 198 -22.48 -11.64 2.26
C VAL A 198 -22.65 -10.27 1.62
N SER A 199 -23.60 -10.08 0.69
CA SER A 199 -23.79 -8.78 0.05
C SER A 199 -25.15 -8.60 -0.62
N PRO A 200 -26.08 -7.83 -0.03
CA PRO A 200 -27.31 -7.39 -0.70
C PRO A 200 -27.05 -6.61 -2.00
N ALA A 201 -25.84 -6.05 -2.16
CA ALA A 201 -25.44 -5.24 -3.31
C ALA A 201 -24.63 -5.99 -4.39
N GLY A 202 -24.40 -7.31 -4.25
CA GLY A 202 -23.75 -8.13 -5.28
C GLY A 202 -22.24 -7.95 -5.44
N ARG A 203 -21.55 -7.39 -4.45
CA ARG A 203 -20.13 -7.00 -4.55
C ARG A 203 -19.13 -8.13 -4.88
N PRO A 204 -19.35 -9.42 -4.54
CA PRO A 204 -18.39 -10.47 -4.91
C PRO A 204 -18.63 -11.07 -6.30
N LEU A 205 -19.77 -10.81 -6.96
CA LEU A 205 -20.21 -11.58 -8.13
C LEU A 205 -19.22 -11.57 -9.29
N ASP A 206 -18.58 -10.44 -9.59
CA ASP A 206 -17.60 -10.37 -10.68
C ASP A 206 -16.35 -11.23 -10.41
N GLY A 207 -15.95 -11.36 -9.15
CA GLY A 207 -14.88 -12.27 -8.74
C GLY A 207 -15.29 -13.73 -8.91
N LEU A 208 -16.50 -14.07 -8.46
CA LEU A 208 -17.07 -15.42 -8.59
C LEU A 208 -17.18 -15.82 -10.06
N ARG A 209 -17.79 -14.97 -10.91
CA ARG A 209 -17.91 -15.20 -12.36
C ARG A 209 -16.57 -15.46 -13.02
N HIS A 210 -15.53 -14.75 -12.60
CA HIS A 210 -14.20 -14.97 -13.16
C HIS A 210 -13.62 -16.34 -12.77
N PHE A 211 -13.84 -16.75 -11.53
CA PHE A 211 -13.44 -18.08 -11.06
C PHE A 211 -14.23 -19.18 -11.75
N PHE A 212 -15.57 -19.11 -11.79
CA PHE A 212 -16.39 -20.17 -12.40
C PHE A 212 -16.18 -20.29 -13.91
N ARG A 213 -15.94 -19.18 -14.62
CA ARG A 213 -15.49 -19.23 -16.02
C ARG A 213 -14.14 -19.93 -16.16
N PHE A 214 -13.19 -19.68 -15.27
CA PHE A 214 -11.93 -20.40 -15.22
C PHE A 214 -12.15 -21.89 -14.93
N ALA A 215 -12.95 -22.23 -13.90
CA ALA A 215 -13.21 -23.59 -13.48
C ALA A 215 -13.86 -24.40 -14.61
N ARG A 216 -14.80 -23.81 -15.36
CA ARG A 216 -15.40 -24.41 -16.54
C ARG A 216 -14.37 -24.64 -17.65
N ARG A 217 -13.55 -23.63 -17.98
CA ARG A 217 -12.47 -23.75 -18.98
C ARG A 217 -11.44 -24.81 -18.60
N SER A 218 -11.17 -24.97 -17.31
CA SER A 218 -10.24 -25.94 -16.74
C SER A 218 -10.89 -27.31 -16.48
N LYS A 219 -12.14 -27.52 -16.91
CA LYS A 219 -12.90 -28.78 -16.75
C LYS A 219 -13.09 -29.24 -15.29
N LEU A 220 -13.07 -28.30 -14.35
CA LEU A 220 -13.39 -28.57 -12.93
C LEU A 220 -14.90 -28.65 -12.69
N ILE A 221 -15.66 -27.96 -13.53
CA ILE A 221 -17.12 -27.95 -13.52
C ILE A 221 -17.65 -28.04 -14.94
N LEU A 222 -18.84 -28.60 -15.11
CA LEU A 222 -19.51 -28.67 -16.41
C LEU A 222 -20.31 -27.39 -16.71
N ILE A 223 -21.05 -26.90 -15.72
CA ILE A 223 -21.96 -25.77 -15.81
C ILE A 223 -21.41 -24.63 -14.95
N ASP A 224 -21.42 -23.40 -15.46
CA ASP A 224 -21.07 -22.21 -14.68
C ASP A 224 -22.30 -21.77 -13.85
N PRO A 225 -22.30 -21.95 -12.52
CA PRO A 225 -23.46 -21.64 -11.67
C PRO A 225 -23.75 -20.14 -11.59
N THR A 226 -22.86 -19.29 -12.11
CA THR A 226 -22.99 -17.83 -12.07
C THR A 226 -23.45 -17.19 -13.37
N ALA A 227 -23.60 -17.99 -14.44
CA ALA A 227 -23.87 -17.49 -15.79
C ALA A 227 -25.19 -16.68 -15.87
N GLU A 228 -26.23 -17.14 -15.18
CA GLU A 228 -27.57 -16.55 -15.22
C GLU A 228 -27.90 -15.67 -14.00
N LEU A 229 -26.97 -15.53 -13.05
CA LEU A 229 -27.21 -14.74 -11.84
C LEU A 229 -27.34 -13.26 -12.19
N ARG A 230 -28.49 -12.67 -11.87
CA ARG A 230 -28.77 -11.24 -12.00
C ARG A 230 -28.87 -10.61 -10.62
N VAL A 231 -27.79 -10.00 -10.14
CA VAL A 231 -27.87 -9.14 -8.97
C VAL A 231 -28.20 -7.72 -9.41
N ARG A 232 -29.27 -7.13 -8.87
CA ARG A 232 -29.53 -5.69 -8.98
C ARG A 232 -28.44 -4.95 -8.21
N THR A 233 -27.35 -4.59 -8.88
CA THR A 233 -26.40 -3.65 -8.29
C THR A 233 -27.06 -2.28 -8.30
N PRO A 234 -27.30 -1.66 -7.14
CA PRO A 234 -27.84 -0.32 -7.11
C PRO A 234 -26.79 0.61 -7.76
N ARG A 235 -27.21 1.32 -8.82
CA ARG A 235 -26.34 2.22 -9.57
C ARG A 235 -26.30 3.55 -8.83
N GLY A 236 -25.11 4.01 -8.45
CA GLY A 236 -24.90 5.34 -7.87
C GLY A 236 -24.05 5.36 -6.60
N PHE A 237 -23.72 6.57 -6.15
CA PHE A 237 -23.06 6.79 -4.87
C PHE A 237 -24.08 6.63 -3.74
N HIS A 238 -23.83 5.68 -2.83
CA HIS A 238 -24.64 5.45 -1.63
C HIS A 238 -23.97 5.96 -0.35
N GLY A 239 -22.85 6.67 -0.47
CA GLY A 239 -22.21 7.27 0.70
C GLY A 239 -23.02 8.45 1.20
N ARG A 240 -22.75 8.85 2.45
CA ARG A 240 -23.28 10.11 2.99
C ARG A 240 -22.65 11.27 2.21
N THR A 241 -23.47 12.05 1.54
CA THR A 241 -23.05 13.32 0.93
C THR A 241 -22.97 14.40 2.01
N LEU A 242 -21.92 15.21 1.95
CA LEU A 242 -21.80 16.38 2.83
C LEU A 242 -22.83 17.44 2.43
N PRO A 243 -23.70 17.93 3.33
CA PRO A 243 -24.63 19.01 3.03
C PRO A 243 -23.90 20.30 2.64
N ARG A 244 -24.48 21.11 1.75
CA ARG A 244 -23.88 22.38 1.32
C ARG A 244 -23.55 23.34 2.46
N SER A 245 -24.36 23.37 3.52
CA SER A 245 -24.08 24.17 4.72
C SER A 245 -22.77 23.74 5.40
N ARG A 246 -22.57 22.42 5.56
CA ARG A 246 -21.34 21.86 6.12
C ARG A 246 -20.13 22.04 5.19
N GLN A 247 -20.34 21.96 3.88
CA GLN A 247 -19.28 22.27 2.91
C GLN A 247 -18.82 23.73 3.04
N ARG A 248 -19.76 24.69 3.15
CA ARG A 248 -19.45 26.11 3.35
C ARG A 248 -18.72 26.35 4.66
N GLU A 249 -19.18 25.74 5.75
CA GLU A 249 -18.51 25.85 7.05
C GLU A 249 -17.06 25.34 7.00
N LEU A 250 -16.84 24.18 6.38
CA LEU A 250 -15.50 23.61 6.22
C LEU A 250 -14.62 24.47 5.31
N PHE A 251 -15.16 24.96 4.20
CA PHE A 251 -14.47 25.88 3.30
C PHE A 251 -14.02 27.15 4.04
N THR A 252 -14.94 27.81 4.75
CA THR A 252 -14.61 29.00 5.56
C THR A 252 -13.55 28.66 6.60
N ARG A 253 -13.73 27.57 7.36
CA ARG A 253 -12.74 27.11 8.37
C ARG A 253 -11.34 26.95 7.76
N TRP A 254 -11.22 26.34 6.59
CA TRP A 254 -9.92 26.11 5.95
C TRP A 254 -9.30 27.35 5.32
N CYS A 255 -10.11 28.32 4.88
CA CYS A 255 -9.61 29.55 4.27
C CYS A 255 -9.31 30.67 5.29
N THR A 256 -10.01 30.71 6.43
CA THR A 256 -9.95 31.88 7.34
C THR A 256 -9.41 31.57 8.73
N SER A 257 -9.39 30.32 9.18
CA SER A 257 -8.90 29.98 10.52
C SER A 257 -7.38 29.78 10.53
N THR A 258 -6.69 30.47 11.44
CA THR A 258 -5.26 30.27 11.72
C THR A 258 -4.98 29.11 12.67
N GLU A 259 -6.03 28.52 13.26
CA GLU A 259 -5.92 27.39 14.19
C GLU A 259 -5.86 26.03 13.47
N VAL A 260 -6.15 26.01 12.17
CA VAL A 260 -6.12 24.79 11.36
C VAL A 260 -4.71 24.56 10.81
N ALA A 261 -4.23 23.32 10.90
CA ALA A 261 -2.95 22.95 10.32
C ALA A 261 -2.98 23.17 8.79
N PRO A 262 -1.95 23.79 8.17
CA PRO A 262 -1.94 24.08 6.74
C PRO A 262 -2.18 22.84 5.86
N ASN A 263 -1.65 21.69 6.26
CA ASN A 263 -1.84 20.42 5.56
C ASN A 263 -3.29 19.91 5.64
N GLU A 264 -4.01 20.16 6.74
CA GLU A 264 -5.43 19.83 6.85
C GLU A 264 -6.25 20.70 5.89
N ALA A 265 -5.98 22.01 5.88
CA ALA A 265 -6.66 22.96 5.00
C ALA A 265 -6.47 22.61 3.52
N LEU A 266 -5.23 22.33 3.10
CA LEU A 266 -4.91 21.93 1.73
C LEU A 266 -5.64 20.64 1.31
N VAL A 267 -5.55 19.58 2.13
CA VAL A 267 -6.23 18.30 1.85
C VAL A 267 -7.73 18.48 1.79
N GLY A 268 -8.30 19.26 2.71
CA GLY A 268 -9.73 19.56 2.76
C GLY A 268 -10.22 20.31 1.52
N LEU A 269 -9.54 21.38 1.13
CA LEU A 269 -9.89 22.18 -0.04
C LEU A 269 -9.75 21.39 -1.35
N MET A 270 -8.67 20.61 -1.50
CA MET A 270 -8.49 19.78 -2.68
C MET A 270 -9.56 18.68 -2.79
N ALA A 271 -9.91 18.04 -1.67
CA ALA A 271 -10.98 17.03 -1.66
C ALA A 271 -12.36 17.66 -1.94
N LEU A 272 -12.64 18.84 -1.38
CA LEU A 272 -13.96 19.49 -1.49
C LEU A 272 -14.19 20.15 -2.85
N ILE A 273 -13.18 20.83 -3.40
CA ILE A 273 -13.30 21.64 -4.63
C ILE A 273 -12.99 20.79 -5.86
N HIS A 274 -11.90 20.01 -5.81
CA HIS A 274 -11.41 19.26 -6.96
C HIS A 274 -11.82 17.79 -6.94
N GLY A 275 -12.52 17.34 -5.89
CA GLY A 275 -12.90 15.93 -5.74
C GLY A 275 -11.70 15.00 -5.60
N ALA A 276 -10.53 15.53 -5.23
CA ALA A 276 -9.28 14.79 -5.19
C ALA A 276 -9.38 13.64 -4.16
N SER A 277 -9.11 12.42 -4.62
CA SER A 277 -9.05 11.25 -3.77
C SER A 277 -7.82 11.29 -2.86
N GLN A 278 -7.87 10.59 -1.73
CA GLN A 278 -6.69 10.41 -0.88
C GLN A 278 -5.50 9.81 -1.62
N HIS A 279 -5.73 9.06 -2.69
CA HIS A 279 -4.65 8.49 -3.50
C HIS A 279 -3.95 9.58 -4.32
N GLU A 280 -4.72 10.44 -5.00
CA GLU A 280 -4.20 11.56 -5.79
C GLU A 280 -3.45 12.55 -4.89
N LEU A 281 -4.05 12.92 -3.74
CA LEU A 281 -3.42 13.84 -2.78
C LEU A 281 -2.08 13.34 -2.22
N ARG A 282 -1.88 12.02 -2.15
CA ARG A 282 -0.60 11.44 -1.69
C ARG A 282 0.51 11.51 -2.74
N HIS A 283 0.15 11.68 -4.01
CA HIS A 283 1.09 11.73 -5.12
C HIS A 283 1.23 13.14 -5.71
N LEU A 284 0.45 14.12 -5.21
CA LEU A 284 0.52 15.51 -5.61
C LEU A 284 1.91 16.09 -5.34
N GLN A 285 2.53 16.64 -6.38
CA GLN A 285 3.83 17.32 -6.37
C GLN A 285 3.65 18.82 -6.59
N LEU A 286 4.65 19.61 -6.21
CA LEU A 286 4.65 21.06 -6.48
C LEU A 286 4.56 21.36 -7.98
N ALA A 287 5.13 20.49 -8.83
CA ALA A 287 5.07 20.63 -10.28
C ALA A 287 3.67 20.38 -10.87
N ASP A 288 2.73 19.85 -10.07
CA ASP A 288 1.34 19.63 -10.49
C ASP A 288 0.45 20.87 -10.22
N ILE A 289 1.03 21.96 -9.69
CA ILE A 289 0.33 23.19 -9.30
C ILE A 289 0.94 24.37 -10.08
N ASP A 290 0.15 24.98 -10.96
CA ASP A 290 0.49 26.19 -11.72
C ASP A 290 0.27 27.49 -10.91
#